data_AF-A0A015KFR0-F1
#
_entry.id   AF-A0A015KFR0-F1
#
_cell.length_a   1.000
_cell.length_b   1.000
_cell.length_c   1.000
_cell.angle_alpha   90.00
_cell.angle_beta   90.00
_cell.angle_gamma   90.00
#
_symmetry.space_group_name_H-M   'P 1'
#
loop_
_entity.id
_entity.type
_entity.pdbx_description
1 polymer ?
#
loop_
_entity_poly.entity_id
_entity_poly.type
_entity_poly.pdbx_seq_one_letter_code
_entity_poly.pdbx_strand_id
1 'polypeptide(L)'
;MVAYILDPRFLEESKDADIEAIGYTEFTEFTNKRFGQEESIKLFAELVTFRQKNSPYDNETIWLSSSVLNSFIWWQTSKSELQQLAIKILSILTSFAAAERKFSTFGFIHNKIRNRLQNDRVKKLVFIYGNLWIHKGV
;
A
#
# COMPACT_ATOMS: atom_id res chain seq x y z
N MET A 1 1.86 -4.58 -7.36
CA MET A 1 1.08 -3.94 -8.44
C MET A 1 -0.30 -3.47 -7.98
N VAL A 2 -1.05 -4.26 -7.19
CA VAL A 2 -2.41 -3.87 -6.73
C VAL A 2 -2.49 -2.51 -6.01
N ALA A 3 -1.47 -2.13 -5.23
CA ALA A 3 -1.45 -0.80 -4.61
C ALA A 3 -1.28 0.35 -5.61
N TYR A 4 -0.64 0.10 -6.76
CA TYR A 4 -0.42 1.09 -7.81
C TYR A 4 -1.72 1.45 -8.52
N ILE A 5 -2.56 0.46 -8.84
CA ILE A 5 -3.85 0.73 -9.51
C ILE A 5 -4.86 1.44 -8.60
N LEU A 6 -4.64 1.37 -7.28
CA LEU A 6 -5.44 2.03 -6.25
C LEU A 6 -4.87 3.38 -5.82
N ASP A 7 -3.73 3.83 -6.35
CA ASP A 7 -3.16 5.12 -5.95
C ASP A 7 -3.66 6.23 -6.89
N PRO A 8 -4.36 7.25 -6.36
CA PRO A 8 -4.95 8.32 -7.18
C PRO A 8 -3.90 9.17 -7.91
N ARG A 9 -2.63 9.19 -7.46
CA ARG A 9 -1.54 9.93 -8.11
C ARG A 9 -1.06 9.27 -9.39
N PHE A 10 -1.20 7.95 -9.49
CA PHE A 10 -0.70 7.16 -10.61
C PHE A 10 -1.75 6.90 -11.70
N LEU A 11 -2.83 7.70 -11.73
CA LEU A 11 -3.80 7.67 -12.83
C LEU A 11 -3.26 8.32 -14.12
N GLU A 12 -2.40 9.34 -14.00
CA GLU A 12 -1.92 10.11 -15.16
C GLU A 12 -0.62 9.55 -15.78
N GLU A 13 0.08 8.67 -15.05
CA GLU A 13 1.41 8.19 -15.42
C GLU A 13 1.44 6.83 -16.12
N SER A 14 0.35 6.03 -16.15
CA SER A 14 0.33 4.79 -16.92
C SER A 14 0.09 5.06 -18.41
N LYS A 15 1.09 5.65 -19.09
CA LYS A 15 1.15 5.69 -20.57
C LYS A 15 1.36 4.30 -21.18
N ASP A 16 1.65 3.32 -20.34
CA ASP A 16 1.94 1.94 -20.71
C ASP A 16 0.71 1.07 -20.45
N ALA A 17 0.01 0.72 -21.53
CA ALA A 17 -1.22 -0.09 -21.48
C ALA A 17 -0.97 -1.48 -20.87
N ASP A 18 0.26 -1.99 -20.97
CA ASP A 18 0.63 -3.30 -20.45
C ASP A 18 0.63 -3.31 -18.90
N ILE A 19 1.07 -2.22 -18.27
CA ILE A 19 1.13 -2.08 -16.81
C ILE A 19 -0.29 -2.05 -16.21
N GLU A 20 -1.23 -1.37 -16.88
CA GLU A 20 -2.60 -1.28 -16.41
C GLU A 20 -3.35 -2.61 -16.57
N ALA A 21 -3.15 -3.31 -17.70
CA ALA A 21 -3.72 -4.65 -17.92
C ALA A 21 -3.22 -5.68 -16.89
N ILE A 22 -1.92 -5.65 -16.57
CA ILE A 22 -1.33 -6.47 -15.51
C ILE A 22 -1.96 -6.10 -14.15
N GLY A 23 -2.13 -4.80 -13.88
CA GLY A 23 -2.75 -4.31 -12.65
C GLY A 23 -4.18 -4.82 -12.44
N TYR A 24 -5.02 -4.81 -13.49
CA TYR A 24 -6.37 -5.38 -13.42
C TYR A 24 -6.35 -6.88 -13.19
N THR A 25 -5.47 -7.61 -13.89
CA THR A 25 -5.34 -9.07 -13.74
C THR A 25 -4.96 -9.43 -12.31
N GLU A 26 -3.90 -8.81 -11.76
CA GLU A 26 -3.49 -9.04 -10.38
C GLU A 26 -4.55 -8.64 -9.36
N PHE A 27 -5.28 -7.53 -9.60
CA PHE A 27 -6.37 -7.12 -8.73
C PHE A 27 -7.47 -8.19 -8.68
N THR A 28 -7.88 -8.71 -9.85
CA THR A 28 -8.91 -9.76 -9.91
C THR A 28 -8.48 -11.07 -9.27
N GLU A 29 -7.23 -11.49 -9.47
CA GLU A 29 -6.67 -12.67 -8.81
C GLU A 29 -6.65 -12.49 -7.29
N PHE A 30 -6.24 -11.30 -6.82
CA PHE A 30 -6.20 -10.97 -5.41
C PHE A 30 -7.59 -10.97 -4.77
N THR A 31 -8.58 -10.35 -5.40
CA THR A 31 -9.95 -10.29 -4.86
C THR A 31 -10.63 -11.65 -4.89
N ASN A 32 -10.47 -12.43 -5.96
CA ASN A 32 -11.01 -13.79 -6.06
C ASN A 32 -10.42 -14.74 -5.02
N LYS A 33 -9.17 -14.54 -4.62
CA LYS A 33 -8.52 -15.35 -3.59
C LYS A 33 -8.97 -15.01 -2.17
N ARG A 34 -9.45 -13.77 -1.95
CA ARG A 34 -9.70 -13.22 -0.61
C ARG A 34 -11.18 -13.06 -0.28
N PHE A 35 -12.02 -12.86 -1.29
CA PHE A 35 -13.44 -12.51 -1.17
C PHE A 35 -14.31 -13.47 -1.99
N GLY A 36 -15.63 -13.38 -1.82
CA GLY A 36 -16.57 -14.13 -2.66
C GLY A 36 -16.57 -13.61 -4.11
N GLN A 37 -16.99 -14.46 -5.06
CA GLN A 37 -17.01 -14.10 -6.48
C GLN A 37 -17.91 -12.88 -6.76
N GLU A 38 -19.04 -12.76 -6.06
CA GLU A 38 -19.95 -11.61 -6.19
C GLU A 38 -19.34 -10.30 -5.67
N GLU A 39 -18.65 -10.34 -4.53
CA GLU A 39 -17.94 -9.18 -3.96
C GLU A 39 -16.75 -8.76 -4.84
N SER A 40 -16.01 -9.74 -5.37
CA SER A 40 -14.89 -9.51 -6.29
C SER A 40 -15.34 -8.77 -7.56
N ILE A 41 -16.49 -9.13 -8.13
CA ILE A 41 -17.07 -8.45 -9.29
C ILE A 41 -17.48 -7.01 -8.94
N LYS A 42 -18.11 -6.79 -7.78
CA LYS A 42 -18.50 -5.44 -7.32
C LYS A 42 -17.28 -4.53 -7.14
N LEU A 43 -16.25 -5.02 -6.45
CA LEU A 43 -14.99 -4.30 -6.25
C LEU A 43 -14.30 -3.97 -7.57
N PHE A 44 -14.32 -4.89 -8.54
CA PHE A 44 -13.74 -4.64 -9.85
C PHE A 44 -14.53 -3.58 -10.63
N ALA A 45 -15.86 -3.64 -10.62
CA ALA A 45 -16.69 -2.62 -11.26
C ALA A 45 -16.43 -1.22 -10.67
N GLU A 46 -16.29 -1.15 -9.34
CA GLU A 46 -15.97 0.08 -8.62
C GLU A 46 -14.53 0.57 -8.92
N LEU A 47 -13.58 -0.34 -9.12
CA LEU A 47 -12.23 0.00 -9.55
C LEU A 47 -12.23 0.66 -10.93
N VAL A 48 -13.05 0.14 -11.85
CA VAL A 48 -13.18 0.71 -13.20
C VAL A 48 -13.82 2.10 -13.14
N THR A 49 -14.86 2.31 -12.33
CA THR A 49 -15.47 3.64 -12.18
C THR A 49 -14.50 4.65 -11.56
N PHE A 50 -13.70 4.23 -10.59
CA PHE A 50 -12.61 5.03 -10.02
C PHE A 50 -11.56 5.43 -11.07
N ARG A 51 -11.07 4.46 -11.87
CA ARG A 51 -10.06 4.73 -12.92
C ARG A 51 -10.59 5.65 -14.02
N GLN A 52 -11.90 5.60 -14.29
CA GLN A 52 -12.56 6.48 -15.24
C GLN A 52 -12.95 7.86 -14.66
N LYS A 53 -12.71 8.12 -13.37
CA LYS A 53 -13.14 9.34 -12.66
C LYS A 53 -14.67 9.59 -12.77
N ASN A 54 -15.44 8.51 -12.86
CA ASN A 54 -16.89 8.57 -12.92
C ASN A 54 -17.48 8.67 -11.51
N SER A 55 -18.74 9.13 -11.41
CA SER A 55 -19.47 9.21 -10.13
C SER A 55 -19.37 7.88 -9.35
N PRO A 56 -19.05 7.90 -8.04
CA PRO A 56 -18.97 9.05 -7.12
C PRO A 56 -17.61 9.78 -7.06
N TYR A 57 -16.67 9.46 -7.96
CA TYR A 57 -15.31 10.03 -8.01
C TYR A 57 -15.17 11.15 -9.05
N ASP A 58 -16.25 11.85 -9.39
CA ASP A 58 -16.28 12.90 -10.40
C ASP A 58 -15.82 14.28 -9.88
N ASN A 59 -15.64 14.42 -8.57
CA ASN A 59 -15.27 15.69 -7.95
C ASN A 59 -13.80 16.09 -8.23
N GLU A 60 -13.63 17.11 -9.07
CA GLU A 60 -12.32 17.63 -9.46
C GLU A 60 -11.49 18.15 -8.29
N THR A 61 -12.11 18.81 -7.29
CA THR A 61 -11.40 19.32 -6.11
C THR A 61 -10.76 18.19 -5.30
N ILE A 62 -11.46 17.05 -5.18
CA ILE A 62 -10.93 15.87 -4.51
C ILE A 62 -9.73 15.32 -5.30
N TRP A 63 -9.82 15.24 -6.63
CA TRP A 63 -8.69 14.81 -7.45
C TRP A 63 -7.48 15.73 -7.38
N LEU A 64 -7.66 17.05 -7.41
CA LEU A 64 -6.57 18.01 -7.25
C LEU A 64 -5.86 17.84 -5.90
N SER A 65 -6.61 17.47 -4.85
CA SER A 65 -6.04 17.18 -3.54
C SER A 65 -5.15 15.93 -3.50
N SER A 66 -5.20 15.03 -4.50
CA SER A 66 -4.35 13.81 -4.54
C SER A 66 -2.85 14.13 -4.60
N SER A 67 -2.48 15.26 -5.20
CA SER A 67 -1.09 15.73 -5.26
C SER A 67 -0.56 16.19 -3.89
N VAL A 68 -1.45 16.75 -3.06
CA VAL A 68 -1.12 17.30 -1.74
C VAL A 68 -1.27 16.26 -0.63
N LEU A 69 -2.35 15.46 -0.68
CA LEU A 69 -2.70 14.48 0.33
C LEU A 69 -2.00 13.15 0.09
N ASN A 70 -1.68 12.44 1.16
CA ASN A 70 -1.27 11.05 1.08
C ASN A 70 -2.44 10.20 0.53
N SER A 71 -2.14 9.21 -0.32
CA SER A 71 -3.11 8.29 -0.92
C SER A 71 -4.07 7.67 0.11
N PHE A 72 -3.57 7.34 1.31
CA PHE A 72 -4.41 6.87 2.42
C PHE A 72 -5.47 7.89 2.86
N ILE A 73 -5.09 9.17 3.01
CA ILE A 73 -6.00 10.25 3.41
C ILE A 73 -6.95 10.59 2.27
N TRP A 74 -6.48 10.54 1.03
CA TRP A 74 -7.32 10.76 -0.15
C TRP A 74 -8.48 9.76 -0.21
N TRP A 75 -8.20 8.46 0.02
CA TRP A 75 -9.25 7.45 0.04
C TRP A 75 -10.30 7.69 1.13
N GLN A 76 -9.97 8.36 2.25
CA GLN A 76 -10.95 8.70 3.30
C GLN A 76 -12.06 9.65 2.84
N THR A 77 -11.90 10.32 1.69
CA THR A 77 -12.90 11.25 1.14
C THR A 77 -14.09 10.54 0.48
N SER A 78 -13.89 9.32 -0.03
CA SER A 78 -14.95 8.48 -0.60
C SER A 78 -15.65 7.63 0.47
N LYS A 79 -16.80 7.03 0.17
CA LYS A 79 -17.52 6.11 1.07
C LYS A 79 -17.96 4.89 0.28
N SER A 80 -17.04 3.99 0.04
CA SER A 80 -17.21 2.93 -0.95
C SER A 80 -16.54 1.63 -0.48
N GLU A 81 -16.85 0.48 -1.08
CA GLU A 81 -16.25 -0.78 -0.63
C GLU A 81 -14.78 -0.87 -1.04
N LEU A 82 -14.47 -0.34 -2.23
CA LEU A 82 -13.10 -0.22 -2.73
C LEU A 82 -12.24 0.65 -1.82
N GLN A 83 -12.79 1.71 -1.22
CA GLN A 83 -12.07 2.55 -0.26
C GLN A 83 -11.52 1.72 0.90
N GLN A 84 -12.36 0.89 1.53
CA GLN A 84 -11.94 0.12 2.70
C GLN A 84 -10.79 -0.83 2.35
N LEU A 85 -10.85 -1.39 1.14
CA LEU A 85 -9.80 -2.22 0.60
C LEU A 85 -8.52 -1.43 0.32
N ALA A 86 -8.65 -0.28 -0.35
CA ALA A 86 -7.54 0.60 -0.69
C ALA A 86 -6.80 1.10 0.55
N ILE A 87 -7.54 1.55 1.57
CA ILE A 87 -6.97 1.95 2.87
C ILE A 87 -6.15 0.80 3.49
N LYS A 88 -6.69 -0.43 3.51
CA LYS A 88 -5.98 -1.59 4.07
C LYS A 88 -4.71 -1.91 3.28
N ILE A 89 -4.80 -1.97 1.94
CA ILE A 89 -3.67 -2.31 1.06
C ILE A 89 -2.56 -1.26 1.16
N LEU A 90 -2.91 0.03 1.12
CA LEU A 90 -1.94 1.13 1.20
C LEU A 90 -1.29 1.23 2.59
N SER A 91 -2.02 0.86 3.65
CA SER A 91 -1.47 0.76 5.02
C SER A 91 -0.45 -0.38 5.15
N ILE A 92 -0.67 -1.50 4.44
CA ILE A 92 0.29 -2.60 4.41
C ILE A 92 1.56 -2.18 3.66
N LEU A 93 1.44 -1.43 2.56
CA LEU A 93 2.59 -0.99 1.78
C LEU A 93 3.52 -0.05 2.59
N THR A 94 2.94 0.84 3.39
CA THR A 94 3.71 1.67 4.33
C THR A 94 4.46 0.81 5.35
N SER A 95 3.88 -0.32 5.77
CA SER A 95 4.55 -1.29 6.62
C SER A 95 5.66 -2.08 5.90
N PHE A 96 5.63 -2.22 4.57
CA PHE A 96 6.68 -2.93 3.82
C PHE A 96 8.00 -2.16 3.85
N ALA A 97 7.97 -0.84 3.57
CA ALA A 97 9.15 0.01 3.74
C ALA A 97 9.64 0.00 5.21
N ALA A 98 8.72 -0.03 6.18
CA ALA A 98 9.09 -0.19 7.59
C ALA A 98 9.70 -1.58 7.89
N ALA A 99 9.22 -2.63 7.23
CA ALA A 99 9.74 -3.99 7.34
C ALA A 99 11.15 -4.09 6.73
N GLU A 100 11.39 -3.48 5.57
CA GLU A 100 12.72 -3.36 4.97
C GLU A 100 13.70 -2.63 5.89
N ARG A 101 13.29 -1.53 6.53
CA ARG A 101 14.11 -0.85 7.55
C ARG A 101 14.43 -1.78 8.72
N LYS A 102 13.46 -2.58 9.18
CA LYS A 102 13.71 -3.59 10.23
C LYS A 102 14.67 -4.67 9.74
N PHE A 103 14.54 -5.18 8.52
CA PHE A 103 15.45 -6.18 7.96
C PHE A 103 16.87 -5.63 7.76
N SER A 104 17.00 -4.38 7.32
CA SER A 104 18.28 -3.67 7.26
C SER A 104 18.90 -3.54 8.66
N THR A 105 18.09 -3.22 9.67
CA THR A 105 18.52 -3.19 11.08
C THR A 105 18.98 -4.56 11.57
N PHE A 106 18.27 -5.64 11.20
CA PHE A 106 18.72 -7.01 11.46
C PHE A 106 20.08 -7.28 10.82
N GLY A 107 20.27 -6.91 9.55
CA GLY A 107 21.54 -7.04 8.84
C GLY A 107 22.66 -6.18 9.42
N PHE A 108 22.34 -5.03 10.04
CA PHE A 108 23.32 -4.20 10.74
C PHE A 108 23.76 -4.83 12.07
N ILE A 109 22.79 -5.30 12.87
CA ILE A 109 23.01 -5.87 14.22
C ILE A 109 23.62 -7.27 14.15
N HIS A 110 23.21 -8.08 13.19
CA HIS A 110 23.68 -9.45 12.99
C HIS A 110 24.15 -9.63 11.55
N ASN A 111 25.45 -9.51 11.36
CA ASN A 111 26.12 -9.71 10.07
C ASN A 111 27.16 -10.82 10.16
N LYS A 112 27.73 -11.21 9.00
CA LYS A 112 28.70 -12.31 8.89
C LYS A 112 29.89 -12.19 9.85
N ILE A 113 30.31 -10.97 10.21
CA ILE A 113 31.43 -10.71 11.13
C ILE A 113 30.96 -10.66 12.60
N ARG A 114 29.74 -10.20 12.86
CA ARG A 114 29.12 -10.06 14.20
C ARG A 114 28.03 -11.11 14.45
N ASN A 115 28.32 -12.37 14.16
CA ASN A 115 27.31 -13.45 14.17
C ASN A 115 27.11 -14.15 15.53
N ARG A 116 27.85 -13.76 16.58
CA ARG A 116 27.85 -14.43 17.91
C ARG A 116 26.61 -14.13 18.77
N LEU A 117 25.62 -13.41 18.26
CA LEU A 117 24.40 -13.09 19.02
C LEU A 117 23.34 -14.17 18.83
N GLN A 118 22.67 -14.53 19.92
CA GLN A 118 21.51 -15.43 19.91
C GLN A 118 20.27 -14.70 19.36
N ASN A 119 19.37 -15.44 18.70
CA ASN A 119 18.17 -14.90 18.04
C ASN A 119 17.33 -14.00 18.96
N ASP A 120 17.12 -14.40 20.21
CA ASP A 120 16.33 -13.61 21.17
C ASP A 120 16.98 -12.28 21.53
N ARG A 121 18.32 -12.25 21.58
CA ARG A 121 19.08 -11.02 21.84
C ARG A 121 19.03 -10.10 20.64
N VAL A 122 19.12 -10.64 19.42
CA VAL A 122 19.00 -9.85 18.18
C VAL A 122 17.60 -9.22 18.09
N LYS A 123 16.53 -9.99 18.34
CA LYS A 123 15.15 -9.46 18.34
C LYS A 123 14.96 -8.30 19.32
N LYS A 124 15.47 -8.42 20.56
CA LYS A 124 15.41 -7.35 21.57
C LYS A 124 16.19 -6.11 21.12
N LEU A 125 17.39 -6.29 20.56
CA LEU A 125 18.21 -5.18 20.07
C LEU A 125 17.55 -4.44 18.90
N VAL A 126 16.97 -5.17 17.93
CA VAL A 126 16.22 -4.57 16.82
C VAL A 126 15.01 -3.79 17.32
N PHE A 127 14.27 -4.33 18.30
CA PHE A 127 13.12 -3.65 18.91
C PHE A 127 13.53 -2.35 19.60
N ILE A 128 14.57 -2.40 20.45
CA ILE A 128 15.11 -1.22 21.13
C ILE A 128 15.59 -0.19 20.11
N TYR A 129 16.37 -0.61 19.11
CA TYR A 129 16.89 0.27 18.07
C TYR A 129 15.78 0.97 17.27
N GLY A 130 14.75 0.21 16.86
CA GLY A 130 13.61 0.76 16.13
C GLY A 130 12.81 1.76 16.97
N ASN A 131 12.53 1.45 18.24
CA ASN A 131 11.80 2.37 19.12
C ASN A 131 12.63 3.61 19.46
N LEU A 132 13.94 3.47 19.65
CA LEU A 132 14.82 4.63 19.84
C LEU A 132 14.79 5.57 18.65
N TRP A 133 14.73 5.04 17.42
CA TRP A 133 14.57 5.84 16.22
C TRP A 133 13.23 6.59 16.21
N ILE A 134 12.13 5.90 16.49
CA ILE A 134 10.79 6.49 16.54
C ILE A 134 10.71 7.59 17.61
N HIS A 135 11.31 7.38 18.78
CA HIS A 135 11.31 8.36 19.87
C HIS A 135 12.29 9.54 19.68
N LYS A 136 13.31 9.41 18.82
CA LYS A 136 14.28 10.49 18.55
C LYS A 136 13.82 11.52 17.52
N GLY A 137 12.65 11.36 16.91
CA GLY A 137 11.98 12.42 16.15
C GLY A 137 12.82 13.02 15.02
N VAL A 138 13.44 12.16 14.20
CA VAL A 138 13.99 12.54 12.88
C VAL A 138 13.29 11.71 11.81
#